data_AF-A0AAW3NEH5-F1
#
_entry.id   AF-A0AAW3NEH5-F1
#
_cell.length_a   1.000
_cell.length_b   1.000
_cell.length_c   1.000
_cell.angle_alpha   90.00
_cell.angle_beta   90.00
_cell.angle_gamma   90.00
#
_symmetry.space_group_name_H-M   'P 1'
#
loop_
_entity.id
_entity.type
_entity.pdbx_description
1 polymer ?
#
loop_
_entity_poly.entity_id
_entity_poly.type
_entity_poly.pdbx_seq_one_letter_code
_entity_poly.pdbx_strand_id
1 'polypeptide(L)'
;MADLDIAEIFYESGALKYRYARYLSPDGNRWIRHGQFVAYSEDGTIVSEGTYQHGVEHGPWKDFHSNGRLAALGHYDCGIEVEPWRYWSADGQPET
;
A
#
# COMPACT_ATOMS: atom_id res chain seq x y z
N MET A 1 -4.88 -11.03 20.15
CA MET A 1 -5.00 -10.42 18.82
C MET A 1 -5.23 -8.95 19.05
N ALA A 2 -4.39 -8.07 18.49
CA ALA A 2 -4.69 -6.64 18.53
C ALA A 2 -5.87 -6.38 17.58
N ASP A 3 -6.91 -5.70 18.06
CA ASP A 3 -7.99 -5.25 17.21
C ASP A 3 -7.45 -4.21 16.24
N LEU A 4 -7.50 -4.53 14.94
CA LEU A 4 -7.07 -3.62 13.89
C LEU A 4 -8.22 -2.66 13.57
N ASP A 5 -7.92 -1.37 13.61
CA ASP A 5 -8.76 -0.27 13.12
C ASP A 5 -8.49 -0.05 11.62
N ILE A 6 -9.53 0.31 10.87
CA ILE A 6 -9.40 0.66 9.46
C ILE A 6 -9.46 2.18 9.32
N ALA A 7 -8.36 2.77 8.84
CA ALA A 7 -8.31 4.17 8.47
C ALA A 7 -8.66 4.36 7.00
N GLU A 8 -9.53 5.33 6.73
CA GLU A 8 -9.84 5.83 5.40
C GLU A 8 -9.48 7.31 5.35
N ILE A 9 -8.60 7.67 4.43
CA ILE A 9 -8.15 9.04 4.19
C ILE A 9 -8.65 9.45 2.82
N PHE A 10 -9.24 10.64 2.72
CA PHE A 10 -9.88 11.13 1.50
C PHE A 10 -9.09 12.31 0.91
N TYR A 11 -9.20 12.48 -0.40
CA TYR A 11 -8.83 13.71 -1.11
C TYR A 11 -9.77 14.86 -0.73
N GLU A 12 -9.40 16.09 -1.09
CA GLU A 12 -10.26 17.27 -0.88
C GLU A 12 -11.60 17.17 -1.63
N SER A 13 -11.62 16.46 -2.76
CA SER A 13 -12.82 16.12 -3.51
C SER A 13 -13.76 15.15 -2.79
N GLY A 14 -13.30 14.49 -1.73
CA GLY A 14 -14.02 13.41 -1.03
C GLY A 14 -13.78 12.02 -1.63
N ALA A 15 -13.00 11.90 -2.71
CA ALA A 15 -12.56 10.59 -3.20
C ALA A 15 -11.66 9.88 -2.19
N LEU A 16 -11.76 8.55 -2.08
CA LEU A 16 -10.88 7.78 -1.20
C LEU A 16 -9.44 7.84 -1.72
N LYS A 17 -8.49 8.17 -0.84
CA LYS A 17 -7.06 8.28 -1.14
C LYS A 17 -6.26 7.10 -0.60
N TYR A 18 -6.47 6.79 0.68
CA TYR A 18 -5.80 5.67 1.34
C TYR A 18 -6.79 4.89 2.18
N ARG A 19 -6.67 3.57 2.17
CA ARG A 19 -7.32 2.66 3.10
C ARG A 19 -6.27 1.75 3.71
N TYR A 20 -6.15 1.74 5.03
CA TYR A 20 -5.17 0.86 5.68
C TYR A 20 -5.57 0.44 7.09
N ALA A 21 -5.09 -0.74 7.48
CA ALA A 21 -5.23 -1.24 8.83
C ALA A 21 -4.16 -0.65 9.76
N ARG A 22 -4.55 -0.38 11.01
CA ARG A 22 -3.68 0.18 12.05
C ARG A 22 -4.11 -0.28 13.44
N TYR A 23 -3.20 -0.22 14.40
CA TYR A 23 -3.54 -0.42 15.82
C TYR A 23 -2.96 0.72 16.66
N LEU A 24 -3.55 0.98 17.82
CA LEU A 24 -3.04 1.99 18.74
C LEU A 24 -1.82 1.41 19.49
N SER A 25 -0.72 2.17 19.54
CA SER A 25 0.48 1.77 20.28
C SER A 25 0.14 1.42 21.74
N PRO A 26 0.94 0.55 22.40
CA PRO A 26 0.64 0.13 23.78
C PRO A 26 0.56 1.28 24.79
N ASP A 27 1.27 2.39 24.52
CA ASP A 27 1.23 3.61 25.33
C ASP A 27 0.03 4.53 25.00
N GLY A 28 -0.78 4.18 24.01
CA GLY A 28 -1.97 4.93 23.60
C GLY A 28 -1.70 6.18 22.77
N ASN A 29 -0.43 6.50 22.47
CA ASN A 29 -0.06 7.82 21.96
C ASN A 29 -0.04 7.94 20.44
N ARG A 30 0.01 6.82 19.70
CA ARG A 30 0.08 6.86 18.23
C ARG A 30 -0.58 5.66 17.59
N TRP A 31 -1.13 5.88 16.41
CA TRP A 31 -1.58 4.79 15.53
C TRP A 31 -0.40 4.25 14.72
N ILE A 32 -0.27 2.92 14.67
CA ILE A 32 0.78 2.21 13.95
C ILE A 32 0.13 1.38 12.84
N ARG A 33 0.54 1.61 11.60
CA ARG A 33 0.06 0.82 10.44
C ARG A 33 0.46 -0.64 10.58
N HIS A 34 -0.50 -1.54 10.35
CA HIS A 34 -0.27 -2.98 10.44
C HIS A 34 -1.38 -3.72 9.71
N GLY A 35 -1.02 -4.57 8.76
CA GLY A 35 -1.94 -5.24 7.86
C GLY A 35 -2.02 -4.55 6.50
N GLN A 36 -3.16 -4.74 5.83
CA GLN A 36 -3.36 -4.32 4.45
C GLN A 36 -3.32 -2.80 4.29
N PHE A 37 -2.75 -2.35 3.18
CA PHE A 37 -2.74 -0.98 2.71
C PHE A 37 -3.12 -0.94 1.24
N VAL A 38 -3.95 0.04 0.88
CA VAL A 38 -4.33 0.34 -0.50
C VAL A 38 -4.32 1.86 -0.68
N ALA A 39 -3.71 2.31 -1.76
CA ALA A 39 -3.77 3.68 -2.24
C ALA A 39 -4.59 3.74 -3.53
N TYR A 40 -5.37 4.80 -3.66
CA TYR A 40 -6.23 5.05 -4.80
C TYR A 40 -5.89 6.41 -5.41
N SER A 41 -6.04 6.53 -6.72
CA SER A 41 -6.14 7.82 -7.39
C SER A 41 -7.53 8.44 -7.17
N GLU A 42 -7.67 9.71 -7.54
CA GLU A 42 -8.90 10.47 -7.31
C GLU A 42 -10.11 9.97 -8.13
N ASP A 43 -9.86 9.21 -9.21
CA ASP A 43 -10.88 8.49 -9.98
C ASP A 43 -11.29 7.14 -9.36
N GLY A 44 -10.67 6.74 -8.25
CA GLY A 44 -10.90 5.48 -7.55
C GLY A 44 -10.08 4.29 -8.05
N THR A 45 -9.20 4.48 -9.04
CA THR A 45 -8.30 3.41 -9.50
C THR A 45 -7.26 3.10 -8.42
N ILE A 46 -6.97 1.82 -8.18
CA ILE A 46 -5.89 1.43 -7.26
C ILE A 46 -4.55 1.79 -7.92
N VAL A 47 -3.71 2.54 -7.21
CA VAL A 47 -2.37 2.91 -7.69
C VAL A 47 -1.27 2.15 -6.95
N SER A 48 -1.55 1.65 -5.75
CA SER A 48 -0.59 0.88 -4.96
C SER A 48 -1.30 0.02 -3.91
N GLU A 49 -0.81 -1.19 -3.67
CA GLU A 49 -1.28 -2.06 -2.58
C GLU A 49 -0.12 -2.85 -1.96
N GLY A 50 -0.26 -3.16 -0.68
CA GLY A 50 0.71 -3.97 0.03
C GLY A 50 0.34 -4.16 1.49
N THR A 51 1.34 -4.50 2.29
CA THR A 51 1.18 -4.72 3.74
C THR A 51 2.19 -3.92 4.54
N TYR A 52 1.72 -3.45 5.69
CA TYR A 52 2.56 -2.90 6.74
C TYR A 52 2.68 -3.88 7.89
N GLN A 53 3.84 -3.90 8.52
CA GLN A 53 4.06 -4.56 9.80
C GLN A 53 4.76 -3.58 10.74
N HIS A 54 4.12 -3.29 11.87
CA HIS A 54 4.66 -2.41 12.93
C HIS A 54 5.10 -1.03 12.43
N GLY A 55 4.37 -0.48 11.45
CA GLY A 55 4.57 0.86 10.92
C GLY A 55 5.44 0.93 9.67
N VAL A 56 6.08 -0.17 9.27
CA VAL A 56 6.95 -0.26 8.07
C VAL A 56 6.40 -1.24 7.04
N GLU A 57 6.71 -1.05 5.77
CA GLU A 57 6.34 -1.92 4.67
C GLU A 57 6.92 -3.32 4.90
N HIS A 58 6.12 -4.36 4.66
CA HIS A 58 6.56 -5.74 4.81
C HIS A 58 5.71 -6.65 3.94
N GLY A 59 6.32 -7.59 3.23
CA GLY A 59 5.62 -8.49 2.34
C GLY A 59 5.58 -8.00 0.90
N PRO A 60 4.76 -8.63 0.04
CA PRO A 60 4.63 -8.25 -1.36
C PRO A 60 4.02 -6.85 -1.50
N TRP A 61 4.52 -6.11 -2.48
CA TRP A 61 4.04 -4.77 -2.81
C TRP A 61 3.80 -4.67 -4.31
N LYS A 62 2.70 -4.04 -4.70
CA LYS A 62 2.33 -3.84 -6.10
C LYS A 62 1.98 -2.39 -6.34
N ASP A 63 2.49 -1.84 -7.42
CA ASP A 63 2.07 -0.56 -7.96
C ASP A 63 1.41 -0.76 -9.32
N PHE A 64 0.49 0.14 -9.65
CA PHE A 64 -0.33 0.02 -10.85
C PHE A 64 -0.28 1.32 -11.67
N HIS A 65 -0.34 1.16 -12.99
CA HIS A 65 -0.55 2.25 -13.92
C HIS A 65 -1.97 2.81 -13.78
N SER A 66 -2.21 4.01 -14.29
CA SER A 66 -3.54 4.65 -14.29
C SER A 66 -4.62 3.85 -15.03
N ASN A 67 -4.23 2.89 -15.88
CA ASN A 67 -5.14 1.96 -16.54
C ASN A 67 -5.45 0.70 -15.72
N GLY A 68 -4.96 0.61 -14.47
CA GLY A 68 -5.14 -0.50 -13.55
C GLY A 68 -4.24 -1.71 -13.81
N ARG A 69 -3.33 -1.66 -14.79
CA ARG A 69 -2.36 -2.74 -15.03
C ARG A 69 -1.19 -2.63 -14.08
N LEU A 70 -0.59 -3.77 -13.73
CA LEU A 70 0.59 -3.84 -12.90
C LEU A 70 1.71 -2.99 -13.52
N ALA A 71 2.29 -2.10 -12.72
CA ALA A 71 3.44 -1.28 -13.08
C ALA A 71 4.71 -1.83 -12.43
N ALA A 72 4.61 -2.24 -11.17
CA ALA A 72 5.73 -2.77 -10.41
C ALA A 72 5.28 -3.84 -9.41
N LEU A 73 6.14 -4.82 -9.16
CA LEU A 73 5.95 -5.85 -8.15
C LEU A 73 7.30 -6.12 -7.47
N GLY A 74 7.29 -6.04 -6.15
CA GLY A 74 8.45 -6.33 -5.33
C GLY A 74 8.06 -6.87 -3.96
N HIS A 75 9.05 -6.90 -3.08
CA HIS A 75 8.88 -7.30 -1.69
C HIS A 75 9.58 -6.31 -0.79
N TYR A 76 8.96 -5.99 0.33
CA TYR A 76 9.61 -5.26 1.42
C TYR A 76 9.89 -6.21 2.58
N ASP A 77 11.05 -6.06 3.20
CA ASP A 77 11.32 -6.60 4.53
C ASP A 77 11.72 -5.45 5.46
N CYS A 78 10.90 -5.19 6.48
CA CYS A 78 11.13 -4.17 7.48
C CYS A 78 11.37 -2.76 6.90
N GLY A 79 10.62 -2.38 5.86
CA GLY A 79 10.72 -1.10 5.16
C GLY A 79 11.85 -1.05 4.13
N ILE A 80 12.54 -2.15 3.87
CA ILE A 80 13.64 -2.24 2.91
C ILE A 80 13.19 -3.08 1.72
N GLU A 81 13.43 -2.60 0.50
CA GLU A 81 13.20 -3.39 -0.70
C GLU A 81 14.12 -4.61 -0.71
N VAL A 82 13.52 -5.79 -0.83
CA VAL A 82 14.22 -7.05 -0.96
C VAL A 82 13.75 -7.75 -2.24
N GLU A 83 14.66 -8.55 -2.79
CA GLU A 83 14.52 -9.13 -4.13
C GLU A 83 14.48 -8.09 -5.27
N PRO A 84 14.86 -8.47 -6.49
CA PRO A 84 14.72 -7.60 -7.64
C PRO A 84 13.25 -7.29 -7.91
N TRP A 85 12.94 -6.01 -8.04
CA TRP A 85 11.64 -5.56 -8.51
C TRP A 85 11.44 -5.92 -9.97
N ARG A 86 10.20 -6.28 -10.29
CA ARG A 86 9.76 -6.50 -11.65
C ARG A 86 8.93 -5.30 -12.07
N TYR A 87 9.17 -4.82 -13.28
CA TYR A 87 8.50 -3.66 -13.83
C TYR A 87 7.79 -4.05 -15.12
N TRP A 88 6.69 -3.37 -15.40
CA TRP A 88 5.92 -3.54 -16.62
C TRP A 88 5.55 -2.18 -17.17
N SER A 89 5.54 -2.08 -18.49
CA SER A 89 5.03 -0.91 -19.19
C SER A 89 3.51 -0.80 -19.04
N ALA A 90 2.94 0.36 -19.39
CA ALA A 90 1.48 0.55 -19.40
C ALA A 90 0.73 -0.44 -20.32
N ASP A 91 1.43 -1.01 -21.31
CA ASP A 91 0.89 -2.05 -22.20
C ASP A 91 0.93 -3.46 -21.59
N GLY A 92 1.53 -3.62 -20.40
CA GLY A 92 1.68 -4.87 -19.68
C GLY A 92 2.87 -5.71 -20.12
N GLN A 93 3.81 -5.13 -20.87
CA GLN A 93 5.05 -5.82 -21.26
C GLN A 93 6.08 -5.69 -20.15
N PRO A 94 6.74 -6.77 -19.71
CA PRO A 94 7.82 -6.69 -18.75
C PRO A 94 8.92 -5.77 -19.27
N GLU A 95 9.35 -4.81 -18.44
CA GLU A 95 10.55 -4.03 -18.70
C GLU A 95 11.77 -4.92 -18.37
N THR A 96 12.71 -5.01 -19.30
CA THR A 96 13.87 -5.91 -19.21
C THR A 96 15.12 -5.14 -18.82
#